data_AF-A0A6I6AB79-F1
#
_entry.id   AF-A0A6I6AB79-F1
#
_cell.length_a   1.000
_cell.length_b   1.000
_cell.length_c   1.000
_cell.angle_alpha   90.00
_cell.angle_beta   90.00
_cell.angle_gamma   90.00
#
_symmetry.space_group_name_H-M   'P 1'
#
loop_
_entity.id
_entity.type
_entity.pdbx_description
1 polymer ?
#
loop_
_entity_poly.entity_id
_entity_poly.type
_entity_poly.pdbx_seq_one_letter_code
_entity_poly.pdbx_strand_id
1 'polypeptide(L)'
;MNQPSPSITPKQALDLAQNAVSEKQLSESAFENLKRWVTEPQYASYQPALLQLIEDKAFEDLDTYFWEVIPFGTGGRRGLMSELGSATINERTIAESAHGLAAYYKKFSGQETGKAAIAHDSRINSSKFARIAASVLAAHGLTVYFFKTSRSTPELSFAVRQLGCDVGAMITASHNPPRTMGSKPTGPPVGRFCRHTTRELLTKSIRRQKFLSSILTPRLNRERSN
;
A
#
# COMPACT_ATOMS: atom_id res chain seq x y z
N MET A 1 -17.70 -4.64 -17.77
CA MET A 1 -18.17 -5.97 -17.34
C MET A 1 -19.15 -5.74 -16.22
N ASN A 2 -20.44 -6.04 -16.43
CA ASN A 2 -21.45 -6.03 -15.37
C ASN A 2 -21.11 -7.16 -14.41
N GLN A 3 -20.52 -6.84 -13.26
CA GLN A 3 -20.45 -7.79 -12.16
C GLN A 3 -21.88 -8.00 -11.65
N PRO A 4 -22.31 -9.24 -11.36
CA PRO A 4 -23.58 -9.48 -10.70
C PRO A 4 -23.65 -8.63 -9.43
N SER A 5 -24.79 -7.95 -9.23
CA SER A 5 -25.03 -7.25 -7.98
C SER A 5 -25.40 -8.28 -6.93
N PRO A 6 -24.79 -8.24 -5.73
CA PRO A 6 -25.09 -9.22 -4.69
C PRO A 6 -26.58 -9.15 -4.34
N SER A 7 -27.20 -10.31 -4.13
CA SER A 7 -28.62 -10.38 -3.78
C SER A 7 -28.86 -10.23 -2.27
N ILE A 8 -27.79 -10.35 -1.48
CA ILE A 8 -27.83 -10.36 -0.02
C ILE A 8 -27.45 -9.00 0.59
N THR A 9 -28.07 -8.68 1.73
CA THR A 9 -27.73 -7.50 2.54
C THR A 9 -26.46 -7.73 3.38
N PRO A 10 -25.77 -6.67 3.85
CA PRO A 10 -24.65 -6.82 4.79
C PRO A 10 -24.97 -7.66 6.02
N LYS A 11 -26.19 -7.54 6.57
CA LYS A 11 -26.61 -8.35 7.73
C LYS A 11 -26.68 -9.84 7.37
N GLN A 12 -27.36 -10.18 6.28
CA GLN A 12 -27.47 -11.58 5.82
C GLN A 12 -26.09 -12.17 5.49
N ALA A 13 -25.19 -11.38 4.92
CA ALA A 13 -23.83 -11.82 4.63
C ALA A 13 -23.04 -12.13 5.92
N LEU A 14 -23.19 -11.32 6.96
CA LEU A 14 -22.55 -11.61 8.25
C LEU A 14 -23.13 -12.85 8.93
N ASP A 15 -24.44 -13.07 8.83
CA ASP A 15 -25.08 -14.28 9.36
C ASP A 15 -24.53 -15.55 8.65
N LEU A 16 -24.38 -15.50 7.31
CA LEU A 16 -23.77 -16.57 6.52
C LEU A 16 -22.31 -16.81 6.91
N ALA A 17 -21.50 -15.75 7.02
CA ALA A 17 -20.10 -15.85 7.40
C ALA A 17 -19.93 -16.37 8.84
N GLN A 18 -20.82 -16.00 9.77
CA GLN A 18 -20.81 -16.50 11.14
C GLN A 18 -21.12 -18.00 11.21
N ASN A 19 -22.06 -18.48 10.39
CA ASN A 19 -22.34 -19.91 10.25
C ASN A 19 -21.12 -20.66 9.69
N ALA A 20 -20.42 -20.08 8.70
CA ALA A 20 -19.19 -20.65 8.15
C ALA A 20 -18.08 -20.78 9.21
N VAL A 21 -18.00 -19.87 10.19
CA VAL A 21 -17.11 -20.01 11.35
C VAL A 21 -17.50 -21.21 12.20
N SER A 22 -18.79 -21.38 12.51
CA SER A 22 -19.27 -22.55 13.27
C SER A 22 -19.01 -23.88 12.54
N GLU A 23 -19.05 -23.87 11.21
CA GLU A 23 -18.72 -25.01 10.35
C GLU A 23 -17.21 -25.18 10.08
N LYS A 24 -16.35 -24.32 10.65
CA LYS A 24 -14.88 -24.31 10.47
C LYS A 24 -14.43 -24.10 9.02
N GLN A 25 -15.23 -23.43 8.21
CA GLN A 25 -14.90 -23.03 6.83
C GLN A 25 -14.25 -21.64 6.76
N LEU A 26 -14.39 -20.85 7.83
CA LEU A 26 -13.80 -19.51 7.98
C LEU A 26 -13.23 -19.40 9.40
N SER A 27 -12.03 -18.85 9.55
CA SER A 27 -11.44 -18.61 10.87
C SER A 27 -12.13 -17.45 11.60
N GLU A 28 -12.11 -17.47 12.93
CA GLU A 28 -12.64 -16.37 13.75
C GLU A 28 -11.92 -15.05 13.45
N SER A 29 -10.61 -15.09 13.23
CA SER A 29 -9.84 -13.88 12.90
C SER A 29 -10.21 -13.33 11.52
N ALA A 30 -10.42 -14.20 10.53
CA ALA A 30 -10.91 -13.78 9.21
C ALA A 30 -12.30 -13.14 9.31
N PHE A 31 -13.21 -13.74 10.07
CA PHE A 31 -14.55 -13.18 10.27
C PHE A 31 -14.52 -11.78 10.90
N GLU A 32 -13.73 -11.58 11.97
CA GLU A 32 -13.65 -10.26 12.62
C GLU A 32 -13.09 -9.18 11.68
N ASN A 33 -12.08 -9.51 10.86
CA ASN A 33 -11.55 -8.57 9.87
C ASN A 33 -12.53 -8.32 8.71
N LEU A 34 -13.18 -9.37 8.21
CA LEU A 34 -14.19 -9.30 7.15
C LEU A 34 -15.38 -8.44 7.58
N LYS A 35 -15.87 -8.63 8.81
CA LYS A 35 -17.00 -7.90 9.39
C LYS A 35 -16.79 -6.39 9.31
N ARG A 36 -15.58 -5.91 9.57
CA ARG A 36 -15.24 -4.48 9.45
C ARG A 36 -15.39 -3.99 8.01
N TRP A 37 -14.94 -4.76 7.02
CA TRP A 37 -15.07 -4.41 5.62
C TRP A 37 -16.51 -4.45 5.10
N VAL A 38 -17.35 -5.30 5.68
CA VAL A 38 -18.78 -5.39 5.34
C VAL A 38 -19.60 -4.26 5.98
N THR A 39 -19.16 -3.70 7.12
CA THR A 39 -19.98 -2.79 7.92
C THR A 39 -19.49 -1.34 7.96
N GLU A 40 -18.18 -1.09 7.94
CA GLU A 40 -17.65 0.27 8.12
C GLU A 40 -17.77 1.08 6.82
N PRO A 41 -18.22 2.36 6.87
CA PRO A 41 -18.49 3.18 5.67
C PRO A 41 -17.28 3.36 4.74
N GLN A 42 -16.07 3.40 5.29
CA GLN A 42 -14.83 3.55 4.52
C GLN A 42 -14.55 2.39 3.56
N TYR A 43 -15.24 1.25 3.70
CA TYR A 43 -15.11 0.10 2.81
C TYR A 43 -16.29 -0.07 1.86
N ALA A 44 -17.22 0.89 1.80
CA ALA A 44 -18.43 0.80 0.99
C ALA A 44 -18.17 0.42 -0.48
N SER A 45 -17.07 0.89 -1.07
CA SER A 45 -16.69 0.55 -2.44
C SER A 45 -16.31 -0.92 -2.66
N TYR A 46 -15.90 -1.63 -1.60
CA TYR A 46 -15.50 -3.04 -1.65
C TYR A 46 -16.66 -3.99 -1.32
N GLN A 47 -17.71 -3.49 -0.66
CA GLN A 47 -18.84 -4.30 -0.20
C GLN A 47 -19.51 -5.11 -1.32
N PRO A 48 -19.78 -4.58 -2.52
CA PRO A 48 -20.44 -5.38 -3.56
C PRO A 48 -19.70 -6.69 -3.89
N ALA A 49 -18.37 -6.62 -4.03
CA ALA A 49 -17.55 -7.80 -4.31
C ALA A 49 -17.46 -8.76 -3.11
N LEU A 50 -17.41 -8.23 -1.89
CA LEU A 50 -17.38 -9.05 -0.67
C LEU A 50 -18.69 -9.79 -0.46
N LEU A 51 -19.83 -9.11 -0.63
CA LEU A 51 -21.14 -9.73 -0.50
C LEU A 51 -21.32 -10.85 -1.54
N GLN A 52 -20.83 -10.64 -2.78
CA GLN A 52 -20.84 -11.69 -3.79
C GLN A 52 -20.01 -12.91 -3.38
N LEU A 53 -18.79 -12.72 -2.86
CA LEU A 53 -17.95 -13.84 -2.39
C LEU A 53 -18.59 -14.61 -1.23
N ILE A 54 -19.29 -13.92 -0.33
CA ILE A 54 -20.01 -14.55 0.77
C ILE A 54 -21.22 -15.33 0.25
N GLU A 55 -21.98 -14.74 -0.68
CA GLU A 55 -23.12 -15.39 -1.34
C GLU A 55 -22.72 -16.66 -2.09
N ASP A 56 -21.57 -16.60 -2.78
CA ASP A 56 -20.97 -17.73 -3.51
C ASP A 56 -20.30 -18.76 -2.58
N LYS A 57 -20.33 -18.53 -1.26
CA LYS A 57 -19.70 -19.37 -0.23
C LYS A 57 -18.21 -19.60 -0.46
N ALA A 58 -17.50 -18.62 -1.01
CA ALA A 58 -16.05 -18.66 -1.25
C ALA A 58 -15.26 -18.43 0.05
N PHE A 59 -15.55 -19.20 1.10
CA PHE A 59 -15.01 -18.96 2.45
C PHE A 59 -13.51 -19.24 2.56
N GLU A 60 -12.96 -20.16 1.77
CA GLU A 60 -11.51 -20.41 1.71
C GLU A 60 -10.74 -19.19 1.14
N ASP A 61 -11.29 -18.56 0.10
CA ASP A 61 -10.73 -17.33 -0.48
C ASP A 61 -10.85 -16.17 0.52
N LEU A 62 -12.00 -16.04 1.19
CA LEU A 62 -12.22 -15.03 2.23
C LEU A 62 -11.27 -15.22 3.42
N ASP A 63 -11.04 -16.46 3.86
CA ASP A 63 -10.09 -16.75 4.92
C ASP A 63 -8.68 -16.30 4.50
N THR A 64 -8.24 -16.70 3.31
CA THR A 64 -6.96 -16.28 2.72
C THR A 64 -6.80 -14.76 2.67
N TYR A 65 -7.89 -14.02 2.42
CA TYR A 65 -7.85 -12.56 2.29
C TYR A 65 -7.94 -11.82 3.63
N PHE A 66 -8.54 -12.43 4.67
CA PHE A 66 -8.90 -11.72 5.90
C PHE A 66 -8.31 -12.31 7.19
N TRP A 67 -7.64 -13.46 7.16
CA TRP A 67 -7.16 -14.15 8.36
C TRP A 67 -6.27 -13.30 9.27
N GLU A 68 -5.55 -12.32 8.72
CA GLU A 68 -4.76 -11.33 9.48
C GLU A 68 -4.90 -9.90 8.95
N VAL A 69 -4.44 -8.94 9.74
CA VAL A 69 -4.05 -7.62 9.26
C VAL A 69 -2.53 -7.63 9.11
N ILE A 70 -2.02 -7.45 7.88
CA ILE A 70 -0.58 -7.62 7.62
C ILE A 70 0.26 -6.79 8.61
N PRO A 71 1.10 -7.44 9.44
CA PRO A 71 1.92 -6.74 10.41
C PRO A 71 3.04 -5.95 9.72
N PHE A 72 3.46 -4.87 10.37
CA PHE A 72 4.64 -4.13 9.94
C PHE A 72 5.90 -4.81 10.48
N GLY A 73 6.58 -5.60 9.63
CA GLY A 73 7.88 -6.18 9.95
C GLY A 73 9.05 -5.21 9.74
N THR A 74 10.27 -5.65 10.07
CA THR A 74 11.53 -4.91 9.83
C THR A 74 11.72 -4.53 8.36
N GLY A 75 11.16 -5.34 7.45
CA GLY A 75 11.17 -5.09 6.02
C GLY A 75 9.98 -4.32 5.47
N GLY A 76 9.02 -3.87 6.30
CA GLY A 76 7.72 -3.35 5.87
C GLY A 76 6.63 -4.43 5.81
N ARG A 77 5.43 -4.06 5.32
CA ARG A 77 4.33 -5.01 5.03
C ARG A 77 4.63 -5.81 3.77
N ARG A 78 4.23 -7.09 3.77
CA ARG A 78 4.29 -8.02 2.62
C ARG A 78 3.10 -8.96 2.70
N GLY A 79 2.49 -9.27 1.55
CA GLY A 79 1.35 -10.19 1.49
C GLY A 79 0.97 -10.52 0.04
N LEU A 80 -0.04 -11.36 -0.10
CA LEU A 80 -0.68 -11.67 -1.38
C LEU A 80 -1.25 -10.39 -1.99
N MET A 81 -1.24 -10.23 -3.31
CA MET A 81 -1.97 -9.13 -3.95
C MET A 81 -3.39 -9.59 -4.28
N SER A 82 -4.37 -8.83 -3.81
CA SER A 82 -5.79 -9.01 -4.12
C SER A 82 -6.44 -7.64 -4.18
N GLU A 83 -7.66 -7.53 -4.69
CA GLU A 83 -8.44 -6.29 -4.56
C GLU A 83 -9.09 -6.17 -3.16
N LEU A 84 -9.20 -7.30 -2.47
CA LEU A 84 -9.92 -7.45 -1.20
C LEU A 84 -9.00 -8.02 -0.13
N GLY A 85 -9.30 -7.72 1.14
CA GLY A 85 -8.64 -8.38 2.27
C GLY A 85 -7.75 -7.49 3.10
N SER A 86 -7.74 -7.75 4.41
CA SER A 86 -6.78 -7.16 5.35
C SER A 86 -5.41 -7.87 5.33
N ALA A 87 -5.38 -9.12 4.88
CA ALA A 87 -4.18 -9.96 4.75
C ALA A 87 -3.52 -9.82 3.37
N THR A 88 -3.96 -8.85 2.55
CA THR A 88 -3.49 -8.66 1.18
C THR A 88 -2.94 -7.25 0.94
N ILE A 89 -2.07 -7.12 -0.06
CA ILE A 89 -1.64 -5.83 -0.59
C ILE A 89 -2.64 -5.37 -1.63
N ASN A 90 -3.33 -4.28 -1.32
CA ASN A 90 -4.34 -3.65 -2.15
C ASN A 90 -4.28 -2.13 -1.96
N GLU A 91 -5.13 -1.40 -2.68
CA GLU A 91 -5.17 0.06 -2.59
C GLU A 91 -5.40 0.55 -1.16
N ARG A 92 -6.30 -0.12 -0.43
CA ARG A 92 -6.66 0.22 0.94
C ARG A 92 -5.50 -0.02 1.90
N THR A 93 -4.88 -1.19 1.88
CA THR A 93 -3.79 -1.53 2.82
C THR A 93 -2.52 -0.70 2.53
N ILE A 94 -2.28 -0.31 1.28
CA ILE A 94 -1.24 0.66 0.91
C ILE A 94 -1.57 2.05 1.44
N ALA A 95 -2.81 2.52 1.29
CA ALA A 95 -3.23 3.81 1.82
C ALA A 95 -3.10 3.86 3.35
N GLU A 96 -3.50 2.80 4.05
CA GLU A 96 -3.34 2.67 5.50
C GLU A 96 -1.87 2.64 5.92
N SER A 97 -1.00 1.97 5.17
CA SER A 97 0.45 2.01 5.40
C SER A 97 1.02 3.42 5.28
N ALA A 98 0.62 4.16 4.24
CA ALA A 98 1.06 5.54 4.03
C ALA A 98 0.50 6.47 5.12
N HIS A 99 -0.76 6.31 5.50
CA HIS A 99 -1.39 7.02 6.61
C HIS A 99 -0.63 6.78 7.92
N GLY A 100 -0.36 5.52 8.26
CA GLY A 100 0.39 5.15 9.45
C GLY A 100 1.82 5.71 9.46
N LEU A 101 2.47 5.80 8.29
CA LEU A 101 3.78 6.44 8.17
C LEU A 101 3.71 7.94 8.44
N ALA A 102 2.74 8.64 7.85
CA ALA A 102 2.55 10.07 8.08
C ALA A 102 2.21 10.36 9.54
N ALA A 103 1.26 9.62 10.12
CA ALA A 103 0.87 9.77 11.52
C ALA A 103 2.05 9.52 12.47
N TYR A 104 2.85 8.48 12.21
CA TYR A 104 4.07 8.20 12.97
C TYR A 104 5.08 9.35 12.85
N TYR A 105 5.33 9.86 11.64
CA TYR A 105 6.22 10.99 11.42
C TYR A 105 5.78 12.22 12.22
N LYS A 106 4.50 12.61 12.14
CA LYS A 106 3.97 13.76 12.86
C LYS A 106 4.13 13.60 14.36
N LYS A 107 3.76 12.44 14.90
CA LYS A 107 3.89 12.12 16.32
C LYS A 107 5.35 12.19 16.80
N PHE A 108 6.28 11.62 16.02
CA PHE A 108 7.69 11.54 16.41
C PHE A 108 8.44 12.87 16.25
N SER A 109 8.17 13.60 15.17
CA SER A 109 8.84 14.87 14.87
C SER A 109 8.22 16.07 15.59
N GLY A 110 6.94 15.96 16.00
CA GLY A 110 6.13 17.09 16.46
C GLY A 110 5.76 18.07 15.34
N GLN A 111 5.97 17.71 14.07
CA GLN A 111 5.74 18.58 12.92
C GLN A 111 4.52 18.16 12.12
N GLU A 112 3.72 19.14 11.69
CA GLU A 112 2.55 18.90 10.84
C GLU A 112 2.88 18.75 9.35
N THR A 113 4.04 19.21 8.93
CA THR A 113 4.52 19.18 7.55
C THR A 113 5.89 18.54 7.48
N GLY A 114 6.22 17.88 6.37
CA GLY A 114 7.53 17.29 6.13
C GLY A 114 7.78 17.04 4.66
N LYS A 115 8.84 16.33 4.34
CA LYS A 115 9.19 15.89 2.98
C LYS A 115 9.27 14.37 2.93
N ALA A 116 8.71 13.79 1.86
CA ALA A 116 8.80 12.35 1.63
C ALA A 116 9.34 12.06 0.23
N ALA A 117 10.13 10.99 0.10
CA ALA A 117 10.50 10.44 -1.19
C ALA A 117 9.81 9.08 -1.38
N ILE A 118 9.20 8.88 -2.55
CA ILE A 118 8.57 7.61 -2.92
C ILE A 118 9.18 7.08 -4.21
N ALA A 119 9.60 5.82 -4.17
CA ALA A 119 10.06 5.05 -5.31
C ALA A 119 9.28 3.72 -5.41
N HIS A 120 9.39 3.10 -6.58
CA HIS A 120 8.78 1.81 -6.84
C HIS A 120 9.66 0.96 -7.78
N ASP A 121 9.50 -0.36 -7.75
CA ASP A 121 10.14 -1.26 -8.72
C ASP A 121 9.31 -1.43 -9.99
N SER A 122 9.73 -2.34 -10.88
CA SER A 122 9.09 -2.61 -12.17
C SER A 122 7.92 -3.61 -12.10
N ARG A 123 7.51 -4.06 -10.92
CA ARG A 123 6.46 -5.07 -10.78
C ARG A 123 5.08 -4.49 -11.07
N ILE A 124 4.15 -5.39 -11.37
CA ILE A 124 2.74 -5.07 -11.63
C ILE A 124 2.16 -4.29 -10.44
N ASN A 125 1.38 -3.26 -10.73
CA ASN A 125 0.75 -2.36 -9.77
C ASN A 125 1.70 -1.54 -8.87
N SER A 126 3.01 -1.76 -8.88
CA SER A 126 3.98 -0.97 -8.07
C SER A 126 3.86 0.53 -8.30
N SER A 127 3.71 0.97 -9.56
CA SER A 127 3.52 2.39 -9.89
C SER A 127 2.18 2.93 -9.36
N LYS A 128 1.11 2.14 -9.47
CA LYS A 128 -0.23 2.49 -8.97
C LYS A 128 -0.22 2.66 -7.45
N PHE A 129 0.32 1.69 -6.72
CA PHE A 129 0.43 1.74 -5.27
C PHE A 129 1.36 2.86 -4.79
N ALA A 130 2.45 3.13 -5.50
CA ALA A 130 3.33 4.25 -5.17
C ALA A 130 2.61 5.60 -5.32
N ARG A 131 1.74 5.75 -6.31
CA ARG A 131 0.89 6.95 -6.47
C ARG A 131 -0.12 7.08 -5.34
N ILE A 132 -0.77 5.99 -4.93
CA ILE A 132 -1.70 5.99 -3.79
C ILE A 132 -0.98 6.43 -2.51
N ALA A 133 0.17 5.81 -2.22
CA ALA A 133 0.98 6.18 -1.06
C ALA A 133 1.39 7.67 -1.12
N ALA A 134 1.80 8.16 -2.29
CA ALA A 134 2.14 9.57 -2.49
C ALA A 134 0.96 10.51 -2.26
N SER A 135 -0.23 10.16 -2.77
CA SER A 135 -1.44 10.94 -2.55
C SER A 135 -1.82 11.02 -1.08
N VAL A 136 -1.71 9.91 -0.34
CA VAL A 136 -2.01 9.90 1.10
C VAL A 136 -1.00 10.75 1.88
N LEU A 137 0.31 10.59 1.64
CA LEU A 137 1.31 11.42 2.32
C LEU A 137 1.13 12.91 2.00
N ALA A 138 0.78 13.24 0.75
CA ALA A 138 0.49 14.62 0.36
C ALA A 138 -0.76 15.17 1.06
N ALA A 139 -1.82 14.36 1.20
CA ALA A 139 -3.03 14.73 1.95
C ALA A 139 -2.74 14.97 3.44
N HIS A 140 -1.71 14.33 4.01
CA HIS A 140 -1.21 14.60 5.35
C HIS A 140 -0.35 15.87 5.48
N GLY A 141 -0.10 16.59 4.39
CA GLY A 141 0.69 17.83 4.40
C GLY A 141 2.18 17.65 4.10
N LEU A 142 2.61 16.45 3.66
CA LEU A 142 4.01 16.22 3.28
C LEU A 142 4.25 16.62 1.82
N THR A 143 5.40 17.23 1.55
CA THR A 143 5.89 17.45 0.19
C THR A 143 6.47 16.14 -0.34
N VAL A 144 5.82 15.55 -1.35
CA VAL A 144 6.22 14.25 -1.88
C VAL A 144 7.03 14.39 -3.16
N TYR A 145 8.26 13.87 -3.14
CA TYR A 145 9.10 13.63 -4.30
C TYR A 145 8.81 12.24 -4.86
N PHE A 146 8.36 12.18 -6.10
CA PHE A 146 7.92 10.96 -6.74
C PHE A 146 8.74 10.69 -8.01
N PHE A 147 9.30 9.48 -8.11
CA PHE A 147 9.97 9.04 -9.33
C PHE A 147 8.96 8.61 -10.39
N LYS A 148 9.08 9.14 -11.61
CA LYS A 148 8.18 8.81 -12.74
C LYS A 148 8.28 7.35 -13.17
N THR A 149 9.45 6.76 -13.03
CA THR A 149 9.80 5.41 -13.49
C THR A 149 10.36 4.60 -12.34
N SER A 150 10.45 3.29 -12.52
CA SER A 150 11.02 2.41 -11.51
C SER A 150 12.44 2.82 -11.11
N ARG A 151 12.74 2.70 -9.82
CA ARG A 151 14.05 3.00 -9.22
C ARG A 151 14.45 1.92 -8.24
N SER A 152 15.74 1.78 -8.03
CA SER A 152 16.29 0.86 -7.05
C SER A 152 16.19 1.43 -5.62
N THR A 153 16.24 0.55 -4.62
CA THR A 153 16.27 0.97 -3.20
C THR A 153 17.48 1.89 -2.88
N PRO A 154 18.70 1.66 -3.41
CA PRO A 154 19.82 2.59 -3.25
C PRO A 154 19.55 3.99 -3.81
N GLU A 155 18.88 4.11 -4.95
CA GLU A 155 18.51 5.42 -5.52
C GLU A 155 17.48 6.16 -4.66
N LEU A 156 16.50 5.45 -4.07
CA LEU A 156 15.61 6.05 -3.10
C LEU A 156 16.39 6.54 -1.87
N SER A 157 17.27 5.71 -1.32
CA SER A 157 18.11 6.07 -0.16
C SER A 157 18.97 7.30 -0.45
N PHE A 158 19.54 7.39 -1.66
CA PHE A 158 20.24 8.59 -2.13
C PHE A 158 19.32 9.80 -2.20
N ALA A 159 18.15 9.67 -2.82
CA ALA A 159 17.21 10.78 -2.97
C ALA A 159 16.65 11.30 -1.64
N VAL A 160 16.38 10.41 -0.67
CA VAL A 160 15.96 10.82 0.68
C VAL A 160 17.00 11.76 1.30
N ARG A 161 18.28 11.38 1.25
CA ARG A 161 19.39 12.20 1.77
C ARG A 161 19.58 13.48 0.96
N GLN A 162 19.64 13.35 -0.36
CA GLN A 162 19.95 14.47 -1.26
C GLN A 162 18.86 15.54 -1.28
N LEU A 163 17.60 15.16 -1.11
CA LEU A 163 16.44 16.06 -1.13
C LEU A 163 16.02 16.51 0.28
N GLY A 164 16.70 16.02 1.32
CA GLY A 164 16.38 16.27 2.73
C GLY A 164 14.97 15.82 3.06
N CYS A 165 14.60 14.59 2.67
CA CYS A 165 13.31 14.01 3.04
C CYS A 165 13.36 13.44 4.45
N ASP A 166 12.29 13.66 5.21
CA ASP A 166 12.10 13.09 6.54
C ASP A 166 11.69 11.62 6.48
N VAL A 167 11.11 11.22 5.36
CA VAL A 167 10.57 9.87 5.16
C VAL A 167 10.85 9.36 3.76
N GLY A 168 11.23 8.08 3.67
CA GLY A 168 11.35 7.35 2.41
C GLY A 168 10.43 6.15 2.40
N ALA A 169 9.76 5.89 1.29
CA ALA A 169 9.00 4.65 1.07
C ALA A 169 9.28 4.05 -0.32
N MET A 170 9.64 2.77 -0.33
CA MET A 170 9.90 1.98 -1.53
C MET A 170 8.82 0.93 -1.71
N ILE A 171 8.04 0.99 -2.79
CA ILE A 171 7.08 -0.05 -3.18
C ILE A 171 7.79 -1.14 -4.00
N THR A 172 8.03 -2.31 -3.41
CA THR A 172 8.73 -3.44 -4.06
C THR A 172 8.37 -4.78 -3.45
N ALA A 173 8.71 -5.93 -4.02
CA ALA A 173 8.68 -7.21 -3.27
C ALA A 173 10.09 -7.76 -2.94
N SER A 174 11.15 -6.97 -3.19
CA SER A 174 12.54 -7.43 -3.06
C SER A 174 12.77 -8.72 -3.89
N HIS A 175 13.44 -9.72 -3.30
CA HIS A 175 13.78 -11.03 -3.91
C HIS A 175 12.64 -12.05 -3.94
N ASN A 176 11.40 -11.70 -3.56
CA ASN A 176 10.31 -12.68 -3.53
C ASN A 176 9.96 -13.15 -4.96
N PRO A 177 9.95 -14.47 -5.22
CA PRO A 177 9.62 -15.00 -6.54
C PRO A 177 8.19 -14.61 -6.94
N PRO A 178 7.91 -14.40 -8.24
CA PRO A 178 6.59 -13.97 -8.72
C PRO A 178 5.45 -14.99 -8.52
N ARG A 179 5.73 -16.21 -8.03
CA ARG A 179 4.84 -17.37 -8.21
C ARG A 179 4.88 -18.33 -7.03
N THR A 180 3.76 -18.45 -6.32
CA THR A 180 3.26 -19.72 -5.77
C THR A 180 1.74 -19.69 -5.91
N MET A 181 1.24 -20.43 -6.91
CA MET A 181 -0.18 -20.63 -7.21
C MET A 181 -0.68 -21.90 -6.53
N GLY A 182 -1.85 -21.81 -5.87
CA GLY A 182 -2.85 -22.87 -5.78
C GLY A 182 -4.17 -22.24 -6.27
N SER A 183 -4.73 -22.77 -7.36
CA SER A 183 -6.01 -22.43 -8.02
C SER A 183 -6.63 -21.03 -7.83
N LYS A 184 -6.40 -20.14 -8.83
CA LYS A 184 -7.29 -19.09 -9.39
C LYS A 184 -6.54 -17.78 -9.70
N PRO A 185 -6.99 -16.98 -10.70
CA PRO A 185 -6.17 -15.93 -11.29
C PRO A 185 -6.18 -14.67 -10.44
N THR A 186 -5.35 -14.64 -9.40
CA THR A 186 -5.04 -13.41 -8.66
C THR A 186 -3.56 -13.08 -8.83
N GLY A 187 -3.27 -11.84 -9.22
CA GLY A 187 -1.97 -11.37 -9.66
C GLY A 187 -0.82 -11.56 -8.65
N PRO A 188 0.43 -11.28 -9.06
CA PRO A 188 1.63 -11.63 -8.32
C PRO A 188 1.73 -10.90 -6.96
N PRO A 189 2.46 -11.45 -5.97
CA PRO A 189 2.70 -10.76 -4.70
C PRO A 189 3.59 -9.54 -4.94
N VAL A 190 3.10 -8.34 -4.57
CA VAL A 190 3.92 -7.14 -4.61
C VAL A 190 3.53 -6.15 -3.53
N GLY A 191 4.51 -5.74 -2.74
CA GLY A 191 4.37 -4.65 -1.79
C GLY A 191 5.37 -4.81 -0.67
N ARG A 192 6.25 -3.84 -0.54
CA ARG A 192 7.19 -3.60 0.54
C ARG A 192 6.91 -2.15 0.82
N PHE A 193 6.79 -1.80 2.08
CA PHE A 193 6.75 -0.41 2.49
C PHE A 193 7.90 -0.24 3.46
N CYS A 194 9.08 0.01 2.92
CA CYS A 194 10.29 0.06 3.74
C CYS A 194 10.49 1.45 4.33
N ARG A 195 10.66 1.54 5.65
CA ARG A 195 11.16 2.73 6.35
C ARG A 195 12.68 2.82 6.17
N HIS A 196 13.22 3.98 5.82
CA HIS A 196 14.62 4.35 6.09
C HIS A 196 14.66 5.79 6.63
N THR A 197 14.99 5.86 7.92
CA THR A 197 15.59 6.88 8.82
C THR A 197 15.43 8.40 8.63
N THR A 198 15.07 9.05 9.74
CA THR A 198 14.96 10.49 10.08
C THR A 198 16.30 11.08 10.60
N ARG A 199 16.75 12.28 10.15
CA ARG A 199 17.04 13.52 10.95
C ARG A 199 17.87 14.61 10.20
N GLU A 200 17.49 15.88 10.50
CA GLU A 200 18.21 17.18 10.51
C GLU A 200 18.14 18.23 9.35
N LEU A 201 17.59 19.39 9.75
CA LEU A 201 17.76 20.80 9.31
C LEU A 201 17.01 21.40 8.09
N LEU A 202 16.01 22.23 8.44
CA LEU A 202 15.71 23.62 8.03
C LEU A 202 15.85 24.03 6.54
N THR A 203 14.72 24.43 5.92
CA THR A 203 14.29 25.84 5.67
C THR A 203 13.41 25.93 4.39
N LYS A 204 12.31 26.70 4.51
CA LYS A 204 11.47 27.37 3.48
C LYS A 204 10.60 26.52 2.51
N SER A 205 9.32 26.48 2.87
CA SER A 205 8.10 26.94 2.15
C SER A 205 7.71 26.40 0.75
N ILE A 206 6.65 25.58 0.78
CA ILE A 206 5.35 25.59 0.05
C ILE A 206 5.27 25.46 -1.50
N ARG A 207 4.40 24.50 -1.88
CA ARG A 207 3.84 24.04 -3.18
C ARG A 207 4.62 22.93 -3.93
N ARG A 208 3.85 21.93 -4.40
CA ARG A 208 4.07 21.00 -5.54
C ARG A 208 4.44 19.54 -5.20
N GLN A 209 3.68 18.59 -5.75
CA GLN A 209 4.25 17.33 -6.24
C GLN A 209 5.27 17.70 -7.33
N LYS A 210 6.56 17.42 -7.11
CA LYS A 210 7.61 17.67 -8.11
C LYS A 210 8.05 16.32 -8.67
N PHE A 211 7.94 16.20 -9.99
CA PHE A 211 8.48 15.04 -10.70
C PHE A 211 10.00 15.14 -10.83
N LEU A 212 10.70 14.08 -10.42
CA LEU A 212 12.14 13.94 -10.58
C LEU A 212 12.47 13.49 -12.02
N SER A 213 12.50 14.43 -12.97
CA SER A 213 13.07 14.16 -14.30
C SER A 213 14.26 15.05 -14.67
N SER A 214 14.64 16.04 -13.86
CA SER A 214 15.71 17.00 -14.19
C SER A 214 16.84 17.10 -13.16
N ILE A 215 16.88 16.24 -12.14
CA ILE A 215 17.84 16.35 -11.01
C ILE A 215 18.91 15.22 -11.02
N LEU A 216 18.83 14.25 -11.94
CA LEU A 216 19.69 13.07 -11.95
C LEU A 216 20.43 12.78 -13.26
N THR A 217 20.62 13.77 -14.14
CA THR A 217 21.62 13.66 -15.21
C THR A 217 22.99 14.03 -14.66
N PRO A 218 24.00 13.12 -14.69
CA PRO A 218 25.38 13.53 -14.49
C PRO A 218 25.73 14.51 -15.61
N ARG A 219 26.09 15.75 -15.29
CA ARG A 219 26.83 16.61 -16.23
C ARG A 219 28.19 15.97 -16.45
N LEU A 220 28.32 15.14 -17.46
CA LEU A 220 29.61 14.73 -17.99
C LEU A 220 30.18 15.88 -18.83
N ASN A 221 31.37 16.31 -18.42
CA ASN A 221 32.39 17.13 -19.07
C ASN A 221 32.21 18.66 -19.12
N ARG A 222 33.01 19.28 -18.23
CA ARG A 222 33.69 20.57 -18.42
C ARG A 222 34.74 20.46 -19.55
N GLU A 223 34.90 21.57 -20.26
CA GLU A 223 36.16 22.14 -20.76
C GLU A 223 36.97 21.34 -21.80
N ARG A 224 37.04 21.89 -23.01
CA ARG A 224 38.33 22.21 -23.62
C ARG A 224 38.34 23.66 -24.11
N SER A 225 39.29 24.40 -23.58
CA SER A 225 39.86 25.65 -24.04
C SER A 225 40.35 25.57 -25.48
N ASN A 226 39.85 26.46 -26.34
CA ASN A 226 40.60 27.46 -27.13
C ASN A 226 39.62 28.26 -27.99
#